data_AF-A0A6V8LRW9-F1
#
_entry.id   AF-A0A6V8LRW9-F1
#
_cell.length_a   1.000
_cell.length_b   1.000
_cell.length_c   1.000
_cell.angle_alpha   90.00
_cell.angle_beta   90.00
_cell.angle_gamma   90.00
#
_symmetry.space_group_name_H-M   'P 1'
#
loop_
_entity.id
_entity.type
_entity.pdbx_description
1 polymer ?
#
loop_
_entity_poly.entity_id
_entity_poly.type
_entity_poly.pdbx_seq_one_letter_code
_entity_poly.pdbx_strand_id
1 'polypeptide(L)'
;MEVQKNMLAQAGDACNPVQSEARAGDSFLARREGRWRAELAVNLPDRPGALADLASLASTLGANIERLVYDRGEHPHRVDLAVSLPQAQRAGKLLDRLAARGYLDAPADREAEPALITDLDGVLCFKVALRNRPGTLAELAERFRALEANVIHLRYDSGQEPEMAEASVSLRGAGRVSELLGEMTRAGYHYHVLWRGGDDADVDAALGFSEVEAFLFKLRSVLPPERMSGLEELFNTSREMRQALAEFRRASGASGEALAASETFADILRLAAMAVGATGPNFTLRLTGPVPLTPLVSLYMLACPEGANSYLLRHPGGLAFLDTNFGIFFEDVMAWMAAHGFDPARVDAVLATHPDADHAGWAGRLQERYGARVFMHPECERVFALEDRTLGRSALAAINRSFTRLVGRLTGLTPPARIEPFEAAGEGAPAEAGGLRVMGRVRLADLELLALESLGGHVAGQVFYYGPEQGVLFTGDYLLDPASLSPREREALSVHKSLLTNTNADSALFHREMAMLRALMRETMAQQARKGRRAMVFPGHGDFYGVDQAGW
;
A
#
# COMPACT_ATOMS: atom_id res chain seq x y z
N MET A 1 -14.88 -35.00 -10.24
CA MET A 1 -15.39 -36.36 -10.59
C MET A 1 -16.85 -36.62 -10.16
N GLU A 2 -17.31 -36.09 -9.02
CA GLU A 2 -18.71 -36.25 -8.54
C GLU A 2 -19.70 -35.30 -9.25
N VAL A 3 -19.27 -34.05 -9.51
CA VAL A 3 -19.94 -33.06 -10.37
C VAL A 3 -20.21 -33.59 -11.78
N GLN A 4 -19.24 -34.28 -12.37
CA GLN A 4 -19.25 -34.89 -13.70
C GLN A 4 -20.32 -36.00 -13.83
N LYS A 5 -20.48 -36.84 -12.79
CA LYS A 5 -21.50 -37.90 -12.77
C LYS A 5 -22.91 -37.31 -12.67
N ASN A 6 -23.08 -36.23 -11.90
CA ASN A 6 -24.39 -35.58 -11.75
C ASN A 6 -24.83 -34.84 -13.02
N MET A 7 -23.95 -34.12 -13.73
CA MET A 7 -24.33 -33.38 -14.94
C MET A 7 -24.68 -34.30 -16.13
N LEU A 8 -23.94 -35.40 -16.33
CA LEU A 8 -24.19 -36.36 -17.41
C LEU A 8 -25.40 -37.27 -17.12
N ALA A 9 -25.64 -37.64 -15.86
CA ALA A 9 -26.82 -38.42 -15.46
C ALA A 9 -28.11 -37.59 -15.60
N GLN A 10 -28.11 -36.32 -15.18
CA GLN A 10 -29.26 -35.43 -15.32
C GLN A 10 -29.60 -35.10 -16.79
N ALA A 11 -28.59 -34.98 -17.65
CA ALA A 11 -28.81 -34.75 -19.08
C ALA A 11 -29.30 -35.99 -19.85
N GLY A 12 -29.03 -37.20 -19.34
CA GLY A 12 -29.46 -38.47 -19.94
C GLY A 12 -30.93 -38.84 -19.70
N ASP A 13 -31.52 -38.37 -18.59
CA ASP A 13 -32.89 -38.70 -18.17
C ASP A 13 -33.97 -37.70 -18.65
N ALA A 14 -33.59 -36.62 -19.34
CA ALA A 14 -34.53 -35.62 -19.83
C ALA A 14 -35.30 -36.14 -21.07
N CYS A 15 -36.48 -36.74 -20.83
CA CYS A 15 -37.41 -37.25 -21.84
C CYS A 15 -38.10 -36.15 -22.70
N ASN A 16 -37.50 -34.97 -22.84
CA ASN A 16 -38.07 -33.84 -23.58
C ASN A 16 -37.05 -33.31 -24.63
N PRO A 17 -37.29 -33.49 -25.93
CA PRO A 17 -36.30 -33.27 -26.98
C PRO A 17 -35.95 -31.80 -27.28
N VAL A 18 -36.52 -30.83 -26.55
CA VAL A 18 -36.44 -29.40 -26.90
C VAL A 18 -35.49 -28.60 -26.01
N GLN A 19 -35.31 -28.94 -24.73
CA GLN A 19 -34.36 -28.28 -23.80
C GLN A 19 -33.94 -29.24 -22.68
N SER A 20 -32.63 -29.50 -22.55
CA SER A 20 -32.05 -30.29 -21.44
C SER A 20 -30.97 -29.46 -20.75
N GLU A 21 -31.04 -29.32 -19.43
CA GLU A 21 -30.16 -28.47 -18.62
C GLU A 21 -29.57 -29.25 -17.43
N ALA A 22 -28.28 -29.05 -17.16
CA ALA A 22 -27.57 -29.61 -16.01
C ALA A 22 -26.66 -28.55 -15.38
N ARG A 23 -26.59 -28.50 -14.03
CA ARG A 23 -25.82 -27.50 -13.27
C ARG A 23 -24.93 -28.16 -12.22
N ALA A 24 -23.73 -27.62 -12.04
CA ALA A 24 -22.87 -27.96 -10.92
C ALA A 24 -21.88 -26.81 -10.61
N GLY A 25 -22.00 -26.21 -9.43
CA GLY A 25 -21.27 -24.98 -9.08
C GLY A 25 -21.60 -23.85 -10.06
N ASP A 26 -20.57 -23.10 -10.49
CA ASP A 26 -20.66 -22.04 -11.51
C ASP A 26 -20.74 -22.59 -12.95
N SER A 27 -20.66 -23.91 -13.13
CA SER A 27 -20.66 -24.54 -14.44
C SER A 27 -22.04 -25.05 -14.86
N PHE A 28 -22.38 -24.83 -16.13
CA PHE A 28 -23.69 -25.16 -16.70
C PHE A 28 -23.55 -25.82 -18.07
N LEU A 29 -24.34 -26.87 -18.32
CA LEU A 29 -24.44 -27.52 -19.62
C LEU A 29 -25.90 -27.51 -20.06
N ALA A 30 -26.18 -27.01 -21.26
CA ALA A 30 -27.51 -27.02 -21.84
C ALA A 30 -27.52 -27.35 -23.31
N ARG A 31 -28.65 -27.91 -23.77
CA ARG A 31 -28.91 -28.08 -25.19
C ARG A 31 -29.80 -26.93 -25.70
N ARG A 32 -29.30 -26.17 -26.68
CA ARG A 32 -30.04 -25.08 -27.35
C ARG A 32 -29.87 -25.21 -28.86
N GLU A 33 -30.98 -25.11 -29.60
CA GLU A 33 -30.99 -25.11 -31.08
C GLU A 33 -30.21 -26.28 -31.72
N GLY A 34 -30.28 -27.47 -31.11
CA GLY A 34 -29.59 -28.66 -31.60
C GLY A 34 -28.09 -28.74 -31.29
N ARG A 35 -27.51 -27.73 -30.60
CA ARG A 35 -26.13 -27.72 -30.10
C ARG A 35 -26.09 -27.82 -28.58
N TRP A 36 -24.96 -28.27 -28.06
CA TRP A 36 -24.67 -28.32 -26.62
C TRP A 36 -23.81 -27.14 -26.24
N ARG A 37 -24.26 -26.33 -25.29
CA ARG A 37 -23.52 -25.19 -24.75
C ARG A 37 -23.04 -25.52 -23.34
N ALA A 38 -21.75 -25.31 -23.09
CA ALA A 38 -21.15 -25.43 -21.77
C ALA A 38 -20.60 -24.06 -21.33
N GLU A 39 -20.97 -23.60 -20.15
CA GLU A 39 -20.36 -22.45 -19.47
C GLU A 39 -19.52 -22.96 -18.30
N LEU A 40 -18.26 -22.55 -18.25
CA LEU A 40 -17.23 -23.09 -17.37
C LEU A 40 -16.36 -21.95 -16.85
N ALA A 41 -15.99 -22.01 -15.58
CA ALA A 41 -14.84 -21.28 -15.06
C ALA A 41 -13.63 -22.24 -15.08
N VAL A 42 -12.55 -21.84 -15.74
CA VAL A 42 -11.33 -22.66 -15.85
C VAL A 42 -10.14 -21.90 -15.28
N ASN A 43 -9.26 -22.63 -14.58
CA ASN A 43 -8.01 -22.10 -14.06
C ASN A 43 -6.87 -22.34 -15.06
N LEU A 44 -6.17 -21.27 -15.43
CA LEU A 44 -5.01 -21.27 -16.33
C LEU A 44 -3.78 -20.69 -15.62
N PRO A 45 -2.59 -21.25 -15.87
CA PRO A 45 -1.35 -20.62 -15.42
C PRO A 45 -1.13 -19.29 -16.16
N ASP A 46 -0.67 -18.26 -15.45
CA ASP A 46 -0.26 -16.97 -16.05
C ASP A 46 1.09 -17.13 -16.77
N ARG A 47 1.05 -17.60 -18.02
CA ARG A 47 2.23 -17.76 -18.87
C ARG A 47 1.88 -17.70 -20.35
N PRO A 48 2.84 -17.29 -21.21
CA PRO A 48 2.69 -17.40 -22.65
C PRO A 48 2.22 -18.79 -23.10
N GLY A 49 1.22 -18.80 -23.98
CA GLY A 49 0.66 -20.02 -24.58
C GLY A 49 -0.39 -20.76 -23.75
N ALA A 50 -0.66 -20.40 -22.50
CA ALA A 50 -1.68 -21.06 -21.68
C ALA A 50 -3.09 -20.97 -22.29
N LEU A 51 -3.48 -19.78 -22.76
CA LEU A 51 -4.73 -19.57 -23.47
C LEU A 51 -4.79 -20.35 -24.78
N ALA A 52 -3.66 -20.44 -25.50
CA ALA A 52 -3.57 -21.21 -26.73
C ALA A 52 -3.76 -22.72 -26.47
N ASP A 53 -3.31 -23.24 -25.32
CA ASP A 53 -3.53 -24.64 -24.93
C ASP A 53 -5.03 -24.92 -24.72
N LEU A 54 -5.73 -23.99 -24.07
CA LEU A 54 -7.19 -24.04 -23.87
C LEU A 54 -7.95 -23.92 -25.20
N ALA A 55 -7.61 -22.94 -26.03
CA ALA A 55 -8.30 -22.71 -27.30
C ALA A 55 -8.07 -23.86 -28.29
N SER A 56 -6.86 -24.40 -28.34
CA SER A 56 -6.52 -25.59 -29.15
C SER A 56 -7.25 -26.83 -28.66
N LEU A 57 -7.35 -27.05 -27.35
CA LEU A 57 -8.18 -28.11 -26.77
C LEU A 57 -9.62 -28.03 -27.28
N ALA A 58 -10.25 -26.86 -27.19
CA ALA A 58 -11.61 -26.63 -27.66
C ALA A 58 -11.74 -26.91 -29.17
N SER A 59 -10.81 -26.37 -29.96
CA SER A 59 -10.78 -26.52 -31.43
C SER A 59 -10.66 -27.98 -31.87
N THR A 60 -9.77 -28.78 -31.26
CA THR A 60 -9.57 -30.19 -31.64
C THR A 60 -10.82 -31.07 -31.43
N LEU A 61 -11.73 -30.66 -30.55
CA LEU A 61 -13.01 -31.33 -30.31
C LEU A 61 -14.15 -30.75 -31.18
N GLY A 62 -13.86 -29.75 -32.00
CA GLY A 62 -14.84 -29.01 -32.80
C GLY A 62 -15.75 -28.12 -31.95
N ALA A 63 -15.31 -27.72 -30.76
CA ALA A 63 -16.00 -26.75 -29.94
C ALA A 63 -15.77 -25.34 -30.49
N ASN A 64 -16.85 -24.57 -30.57
CA ASN A 64 -16.80 -23.15 -30.84
C ASN A 64 -16.75 -22.39 -29.52
N ILE A 65 -15.82 -21.46 -29.35
CA ILE A 65 -15.82 -20.57 -28.18
C ILE A 65 -16.77 -19.42 -28.51
N GLU A 66 -17.84 -19.27 -27.74
CA GLU A 66 -18.87 -18.24 -27.93
C GLU A 66 -18.65 -17.04 -26.99
N ARG A 67 -18.06 -17.29 -25.82
CA ARG A 67 -17.65 -16.27 -24.86
C ARG A 67 -16.33 -16.68 -24.21
N LEU A 68 -15.42 -15.73 -24.06
CA LEU A 68 -14.23 -15.86 -23.23
C LEU A 68 -13.97 -14.51 -22.54
N VAL A 69 -13.92 -14.53 -21.22
CA VAL A 69 -13.56 -13.37 -20.40
C VAL A 69 -12.38 -13.77 -19.53
N TYR A 70 -11.31 -13.00 -19.65
CA TYR A 70 -10.11 -13.13 -18.85
C TYR A 70 -9.57 -11.74 -18.54
N ASP A 71 -9.45 -11.42 -17.26
CA ASP A 71 -8.76 -10.23 -16.78
C ASP A 71 -7.75 -10.67 -15.72
N ARG A 72 -6.47 -10.54 -16.05
CA ARG A 72 -5.38 -10.96 -15.16
C ARG A 72 -5.26 -10.06 -13.93
N GLY A 73 -5.65 -8.79 -14.06
CA GLY A 73 -5.63 -7.82 -12.96
C GLY A 73 -6.67 -8.14 -11.88
N GLU A 74 -7.83 -8.66 -12.27
CA GLU A 74 -8.89 -9.07 -11.34
C GLU A 74 -8.72 -10.51 -10.84
N HIS A 75 -8.53 -11.45 -11.76
CA HIS A 75 -8.46 -12.88 -11.48
C HIS A 75 -7.35 -13.54 -12.31
N PRO A 76 -6.08 -13.53 -11.83
CA PRO A 76 -4.90 -13.87 -12.64
C PRO A 76 -4.92 -15.26 -13.27
N HIS A 77 -5.67 -16.18 -12.66
CA HIS A 77 -5.75 -17.57 -13.08
C HIS A 77 -7.12 -17.97 -13.63
N ARG A 78 -8.17 -17.15 -13.47
CA ARG A 78 -9.54 -17.56 -13.82
C ARG A 78 -9.93 -17.06 -15.20
N VAL A 79 -10.38 -17.98 -16.05
CA VAL A 79 -11.01 -17.66 -17.34
C VAL A 79 -12.45 -18.14 -17.32
N ASP A 80 -13.39 -17.24 -17.59
CA ASP A 80 -14.79 -17.61 -17.77
C ASP A 80 -15.06 -17.87 -19.26
N LEU A 81 -15.51 -19.09 -19.57
CA LEU A 81 -15.59 -19.63 -20.91
C LEU A 81 -17.00 -20.14 -21.21
N ALA A 82 -17.56 -19.78 -22.36
CA ALA A 82 -18.73 -20.43 -22.94
C ALA A 82 -18.38 -21.07 -24.28
N VAL A 83 -18.69 -22.35 -24.45
CA VAL A 83 -18.44 -23.10 -25.69
C VAL A 83 -19.69 -23.77 -26.22
N SER A 84 -19.82 -23.89 -27.54
CA SER A 84 -20.83 -24.74 -28.17
C SER A 84 -20.24 -25.90 -28.98
N LEU A 85 -20.83 -27.07 -28.80
CA LEU A 85 -20.41 -28.33 -29.40
C LEU A 85 -21.59 -28.99 -30.13
N PRO A 86 -21.33 -29.77 -31.19
CA PRO A 86 -22.38 -30.46 -31.93
C PRO A 86 -22.96 -31.68 -31.20
N GLN A 87 -22.24 -32.26 -30.21
CA GLN A 87 -22.59 -33.53 -29.57
C GLN A 87 -22.25 -33.52 -28.07
N ALA A 88 -23.12 -34.12 -27.24
CA ALA A 88 -22.94 -34.23 -25.79
C ALA A 88 -21.65 -34.98 -25.41
N GLN A 89 -21.33 -36.04 -26.14
CA GLN A 89 -20.13 -36.86 -25.90
C GLN A 89 -18.84 -36.05 -26.07
N ARG A 90 -18.83 -35.05 -26.95
CA ARG A 90 -17.69 -34.15 -27.14
C ARG A 90 -17.58 -33.15 -25.98
N ALA A 91 -18.72 -32.70 -25.44
CA ALA A 91 -18.73 -31.84 -24.25
C ALA A 91 -18.15 -32.59 -23.04
N GLY A 92 -18.54 -33.86 -22.83
CA GLY A 92 -17.92 -34.73 -21.81
C GLY A 92 -16.40 -34.88 -22.00
N LYS A 93 -15.94 -35.19 -23.22
CA LYS A 93 -14.50 -35.28 -23.53
C LYS A 93 -13.74 -33.98 -23.29
N LEU A 94 -14.36 -32.82 -23.52
CA LEU A 94 -13.76 -31.52 -23.25
C LEU A 94 -13.53 -31.36 -21.75
N LEU A 95 -14.57 -31.62 -20.94
CA LEU A 95 -14.49 -31.58 -19.48
C LEU A 95 -13.44 -32.54 -18.93
N ASP A 96 -13.38 -33.78 -19.43
CA ASP A 96 -12.39 -34.77 -19.02
C ASP A 96 -10.96 -34.29 -19.27
N ARG A 97 -10.72 -33.66 -20.43
CA ARG A 97 -9.39 -33.14 -20.78
C ARG A 97 -9.03 -31.87 -20.00
N LEU A 98 -10.01 -31.02 -19.67
CA LEU A 98 -9.80 -29.87 -18.79
C LEU A 98 -9.45 -30.35 -17.37
N ALA A 99 -10.19 -31.30 -16.82
CA ALA A 99 -9.93 -31.91 -15.52
C ALA A 99 -8.55 -32.60 -15.48
N ALA A 100 -8.19 -33.36 -16.52
CA ALA A 100 -6.88 -34.02 -16.61
C ALA A 100 -5.69 -33.03 -16.62
N ARG A 101 -5.92 -31.78 -17.02
CA ARG A 101 -4.93 -30.69 -16.94
C ARG A 101 -5.00 -29.87 -15.66
N GLY A 102 -5.94 -30.19 -14.76
CA GLY A 102 -6.15 -29.46 -13.51
C GLY A 102 -6.95 -28.16 -13.67
N TYR A 103 -7.51 -27.88 -14.84
CA TYR A 103 -8.15 -26.58 -15.13
C TYR A 103 -9.53 -26.41 -14.47
N LEU A 104 -10.13 -27.47 -13.90
CA LEU A 104 -11.48 -27.41 -13.29
C LEU A 104 -11.46 -27.47 -11.75
N ASP A 105 -10.41 -28.03 -11.14
CA ASP A 105 -10.38 -28.36 -9.70
C ASP A 105 -9.21 -27.68 -8.94
N ALA A 106 -8.53 -26.69 -9.54
CA ALA A 106 -7.40 -26.03 -8.88
C ALA A 106 -7.90 -25.15 -7.70
N PRO A 107 -7.43 -25.38 -6.46
CA PRO A 107 -7.67 -24.44 -5.37
C PRO A 107 -6.89 -23.14 -5.64
N ALA A 108 -7.52 -22.00 -5.38
CA ALA A 108 -6.99 -20.65 -5.60
C ALA A 108 -5.62 -20.39 -4.92
N ASP A 109 -5.23 -21.25 -3.97
CA ASP A 109 -4.10 -21.03 -3.06
C ASP A 109 -2.81 -21.77 -3.49
N ARG A 110 -2.81 -22.52 -4.60
CA ARG A 110 -1.66 -23.33 -5.06
C ARG A 110 -0.93 -22.81 -6.29
N GLU A 111 -1.41 -21.77 -6.94
CA GLU A 111 -0.75 -21.21 -8.12
C GLU A 111 0.29 -20.16 -7.72
N ALA A 112 1.44 -20.17 -8.41
CA ALA A 112 2.48 -19.18 -8.20
C ALA A 112 1.93 -17.79 -8.54
N GLU A 113 2.21 -16.79 -7.71
CA GLU A 113 1.83 -15.41 -8.01
C GLU A 113 2.30 -15.03 -9.42
N PRO A 114 1.44 -14.38 -10.22
CA PRO A 114 1.81 -13.95 -11.55
C PRO A 114 3.02 -13.02 -11.47
N ALA A 115 3.95 -13.17 -12.41
CA ALA A 115 5.10 -12.28 -12.48
C ALA A 115 4.63 -10.84 -12.79
N LEU A 116 5.25 -9.86 -12.14
CA LEU A 116 4.97 -8.45 -12.43
C LEU A 116 5.39 -8.12 -13.86
N ILE A 117 4.50 -7.48 -14.60
CA ILE A 117 4.81 -6.87 -15.87
C ILE A 117 5.58 -5.59 -15.58
N THR A 118 6.87 -5.61 -15.89
CA THR A 118 7.79 -4.48 -15.65
C THR A 118 8.22 -3.78 -16.93
N ASP A 119 7.79 -4.25 -18.10
CA ASP A 119 8.15 -3.65 -19.39
C ASP A 119 6.88 -3.07 -20.04
N LEU A 120 6.67 -1.77 -19.84
CA LEU A 120 5.48 -1.07 -20.34
C LEU A 120 5.50 -1.04 -21.88
N ASP A 121 6.66 -0.80 -22.48
CA ASP A 121 6.87 -0.71 -23.93
C ASP A 121 6.51 -2.00 -24.67
N GLY A 122 6.56 -3.13 -23.95
CA GLY A 122 6.15 -4.45 -24.41
C GLY A 122 4.65 -4.71 -24.39
N VAL A 123 3.82 -3.78 -23.90
CA VAL A 123 2.36 -4.00 -23.75
C VAL A 123 1.57 -3.40 -24.90
N LEU A 124 0.58 -4.16 -25.38
CA LEU A 124 -0.29 -3.81 -26.49
C LEU A 124 -1.74 -4.16 -26.17
N CYS A 125 -2.64 -3.18 -26.28
CA CYS A 125 -4.09 -3.37 -26.20
C CYS A 125 -4.74 -3.09 -27.57
N PHE A 126 -5.61 -3.97 -28.04
CA PHE A 126 -6.23 -3.84 -29.37
C PHE A 126 -7.57 -4.56 -29.46
N LYS A 127 -8.41 -4.14 -30.41
CA LYS A 127 -9.57 -4.89 -30.87
C LYS A 127 -9.25 -5.61 -32.18
N VAL A 128 -9.73 -6.83 -32.35
CA VAL A 128 -9.51 -7.65 -33.55
C VAL A 128 -10.79 -8.36 -33.98
N ALA A 129 -11.05 -8.38 -35.29
CA ALA A 129 -12.16 -9.11 -35.87
C ALA A 129 -11.89 -10.62 -35.86
N LEU A 130 -12.80 -11.40 -35.25
CA LEU A 130 -12.74 -12.85 -35.12
C LEU A 130 -14.05 -13.48 -35.57
N ARG A 131 -14.00 -14.24 -36.67
CA ARG A 131 -15.15 -15.03 -37.13
C ARG A 131 -15.62 -15.99 -36.04
N ASN A 132 -16.93 -16.03 -35.81
CA ASN A 132 -17.54 -16.92 -34.83
C ASN A 132 -17.60 -18.37 -35.35
N ARG A 133 -16.45 -19.05 -35.40
CA ARG A 133 -16.32 -20.45 -35.85
C ARG A 133 -15.28 -21.22 -35.02
N PRO A 134 -15.42 -22.55 -34.90
CA PRO A 134 -14.42 -23.37 -34.22
C PRO A 134 -13.00 -23.12 -34.73
N GLY A 135 -12.07 -22.91 -33.81
CA GLY A 135 -10.64 -22.75 -34.09
C GLY A 135 -10.16 -21.31 -34.32
N THR A 136 -11.03 -20.33 -34.58
CA THR A 136 -10.56 -18.95 -34.87
C THR A 136 -9.83 -18.30 -33.69
N LEU A 137 -10.30 -18.49 -32.45
CA LEU A 137 -9.57 -18.00 -31.28
C LEU A 137 -8.25 -18.76 -31.05
N ALA A 138 -8.21 -20.06 -31.41
CA ALA A 138 -6.99 -20.86 -31.32
C ALA A 138 -5.93 -20.37 -32.33
N GLU A 139 -6.33 -20.06 -33.56
CA GLU A 139 -5.46 -19.50 -34.60
C GLU A 139 -4.82 -18.17 -34.14
N LEU A 140 -5.58 -17.30 -33.46
CA LEU A 140 -5.04 -16.06 -32.89
C LEU A 140 -4.09 -16.35 -31.71
N ALA A 141 -4.52 -17.20 -30.76
CA ALA A 141 -3.75 -17.51 -29.57
C ALA A 141 -2.40 -18.21 -29.88
N GLU A 142 -2.33 -19.03 -30.93
CA GLU A 142 -1.07 -19.63 -31.38
C GLU A 142 -0.06 -18.58 -31.88
N ARG A 143 -0.52 -17.43 -32.40
CA ARG A 143 0.37 -16.31 -32.78
C ARG A 143 0.95 -15.62 -31.56
N PHE A 144 0.13 -15.43 -30.53
CA PHE A 144 0.62 -14.94 -29.23
C PHE A 144 1.68 -15.90 -28.69
N ARG A 145 1.42 -17.21 -28.71
CA ARG A 145 2.40 -18.22 -28.29
C ARG A 145 3.70 -18.15 -29.11
N ALA A 146 3.63 -18.02 -30.42
CA ALA A 146 4.81 -18.00 -31.30
C ALA A 146 5.79 -16.86 -30.98
N LEU A 147 5.29 -15.74 -30.47
CA LEU A 147 6.08 -14.58 -30.05
C LEU A 147 6.29 -14.49 -28.53
N GLU A 148 5.99 -15.56 -27.80
CA GLU A 148 6.01 -15.60 -26.33
C GLU A 148 5.19 -14.48 -25.68
N ALA A 149 4.14 -14.01 -26.36
CA ALA A 149 3.23 -13.00 -25.83
C ALA A 149 2.36 -13.63 -24.74
N ASN A 150 2.38 -13.03 -23.55
CA ASN A 150 1.47 -13.40 -22.49
C ASN A 150 0.16 -12.64 -22.67
N VAL A 151 -0.97 -13.34 -22.61
CA VAL A 151 -2.29 -12.67 -22.63
C VAL A 151 -2.54 -12.17 -21.21
N ILE A 152 -2.91 -10.90 -21.07
CA ILE A 152 -3.17 -10.27 -19.75
C ILE A 152 -4.62 -9.78 -19.65
N HIS A 153 -5.27 -9.58 -20.79
CA HIS A 153 -6.70 -9.34 -20.89
C HIS A 153 -7.22 -9.96 -22.19
N LEU A 154 -8.39 -10.59 -22.14
CA LEU A 154 -9.11 -11.01 -23.33
C LEU A 154 -10.61 -11.03 -23.05
N ARG A 155 -11.35 -10.23 -23.81
CA ARG A 155 -12.80 -10.21 -23.82
C ARG A 155 -13.31 -10.52 -25.22
N TYR A 156 -14.04 -11.62 -25.35
CA TYR A 156 -14.75 -12.02 -26.55
C TYR A 156 -16.15 -12.48 -26.15
N ASP A 157 -17.19 -11.85 -26.68
CA ASP A 157 -18.57 -12.30 -26.48
C ASP A 157 -19.35 -12.13 -27.78
N SER A 158 -19.58 -13.25 -28.46
CA SER A 158 -20.30 -13.28 -29.73
C SER A 158 -21.77 -12.80 -29.64
N GLY A 159 -22.35 -12.77 -28.45
CA GLY A 159 -23.71 -12.27 -28.21
C GLY A 159 -23.79 -10.76 -27.95
N GLN A 160 -22.71 -10.12 -27.47
CA GLN A 160 -22.68 -8.68 -27.19
C GLN A 160 -22.01 -7.87 -28.31
N GLU A 161 -20.80 -8.27 -28.72
CA GLU A 161 -20.03 -7.65 -29.79
C GLU A 161 -19.69 -8.72 -30.85
N PRO A 162 -20.62 -9.01 -31.78
CA PRO A 162 -20.43 -10.07 -32.76
C PRO A 162 -19.14 -9.89 -33.55
N GLU A 163 -18.39 -10.98 -33.64
CA GLU A 163 -17.15 -11.08 -34.40
C GLU A 163 -16.02 -10.12 -34.00
N MET A 164 -16.04 -9.57 -32.77
CA MET A 164 -14.98 -8.72 -32.25
C MET A 164 -14.44 -9.25 -30.92
N ALA A 165 -13.13 -9.30 -30.79
CA ALA A 165 -12.43 -9.53 -29.52
C ALA A 165 -11.60 -8.30 -29.15
N GLU A 166 -11.53 -8.01 -27.85
CA GLU A 166 -10.62 -7.05 -27.26
C GLU A 166 -9.56 -7.82 -26.47
N ALA A 167 -8.28 -7.53 -26.74
CA ALA A 167 -7.18 -8.25 -26.15
C ALA A 167 -6.08 -7.28 -25.70
N SER A 168 -5.46 -7.61 -24.58
CA SER A 168 -4.19 -7.02 -24.15
C SER A 168 -3.16 -8.13 -23.97
N VAL A 169 -1.95 -7.86 -24.46
CA VAL A 169 -0.83 -8.79 -24.38
C VAL A 169 0.43 -8.08 -23.89
N SER A 170 1.25 -8.81 -23.13
CA SER A 170 2.58 -8.40 -22.71
C SER A 170 3.64 -9.19 -23.48
N LEU A 171 4.58 -8.48 -24.09
CA LEU A 171 5.73 -9.01 -24.81
C LEU A 171 7.04 -8.44 -24.24
N ARG A 172 8.17 -9.01 -24.66
CA ARG A 172 9.50 -8.49 -24.31
C ARG A 172 9.90 -7.34 -25.24
N GLY A 173 9.51 -6.12 -24.88
CA GLY A 173 9.88 -4.87 -25.52
C GLY A 173 9.08 -4.49 -26.76
N ALA A 174 9.16 -3.21 -27.13
CA ALA A 174 8.45 -2.62 -28.26
C ALA A 174 8.73 -3.29 -29.62
N GLY A 175 9.90 -3.92 -29.79
CA GLY A 175 10.26 -4.64 -31.02
C GLY A 175 9.35 -5.85 -31.27
N ARG A 176 9.02 -6.62 -30.23
CA ARG A 176 8.12 -7.77 -30.31
C ARG A 176 6.68 -7.36 -30.55
N VAL A 177 6.25 -6.22 -29.99
CA VAL A 177 4.95 -5.61 -30.31
C VAL A 177 4.83 -5.33 -31.81
N SER A 178 5.85 -4.70 -32.40
CA SER A 178 5.89 -4.42 -33.85
C SER A 178 5.87 -5.72 -34.68
N GLU A 179 6.57 -6.77 -34.23
CA GLU A 179 6.57 -8.08 -34.89
C GLU A 179 5.18 -8.73 -34.90
N LEU A 180 4.48 -8.73 -33.75
CA LEU A 180 3.12 -9.27 -33.63
C LEU A 180 2.14 -8.57 -34.57
N LEU A 181 2.14 -7.24 -34.61
CA LEU A 181 1.29 -6.46 -35.51
C LEU A 181 1.58 -6.78 -36.99
N GLY A 182 2.85 -6.96 -37.34
CA GLY A 182 3.26 -7.37 -38.67
C GLY A 182 2.83 -8.80 -39.04
N GLU A 183 2.86 -9.74 -38.09
CA GLU A 183 2.33 -11.09 -38.29
C GLU A 183 0.81 -11.10 -38.48
N MET A 184 0.09 -10.34 -37.65
CA MET A 184 -1.37 -10.23 -37.73
C MET A 184 -1.81 -9.63 -39.07
N THR A 185 -1.11 -8.59 -39.54
CA THR A 185 -1.38 -7.98 -40.85
C THR A 185 -1.12 -8.96 -42.00
N ARG A 186 0.02 -9.67 -41.98
CA ARG A 186 0.35 -10.70 -43.00
C ARG A 186 -0.67 -11.84 -43.04
N ALA A 187 -1.25 -12.16 -41.89
CA ALA A 187 -2.29 -13.18 -41.76
C ALA A 187 -3.70 -12.69 -42.11
N GLY A 188 -3.87 -11.41 -42.45
CA GLY A 188 -5.15 -10.83 -42.87
C GLY A 188 -6.10 -10.51 -41.72
N TYR A 189 -5.61 -10.32 -40.49
CA TYR A 189 -6.46 -9.83 -39.39
C TYR A 189 -6.79 -8.36 -39.59
N HIS A 190 -8.05 -8.00 -39.36
CA HIS A 190 -8.48 -6.62 -39.22
C HIS A 190 -8.50 -6.27 -37.73
N TYR A 191 -7.70 -5.30 -37.32
CA TYR A 191 -7.58 -4.90 -35.92
C TYR A 191 -7.42 -3.38 -35.79
N HIS A 192 -7.72 -2.88 -34.59
CA HIS A 192 -7.53 -1.50 -34.19
C HIS A 192 -6.75 -1.46 -32.88
N VAL A 193 -5.59 -0.82 -32.89
CA VAL A 193 -4.78 -0.63 -31.67
C VAL A 193 -5.47 0.41 -30.80
N LEU A 194 -5.82 0.02 -29.57
CA LEU A 194 -6.41 0.91 -28.58
C LEU A 194 -5.33 1.64 -27.80
N TRP A 195 -4.27 0.92 -27.44
CA TRP A 195 -3.19 1.43 -26.61
C TRP A 195 -1.91 0.64 -26.84
N ARG A 196 -0.76 1.30 -26.72
CA ARG A 196 0.58 0.72 -26.81
C ARG A 196 1.47 1.44 -25.81
N GLY A 197 2.32 0.71 -25.10
CA GLY A 197 3.28 1.31 -24.18
C GLY A 197 4.30 2.22 -24.86
N GLY A 198 4.69 3.27 -24.12
CA GLY A 198 5.67 4.29 -24.47
C GLY A 198 5.58 5.49 -23.51
N ASP A 199 6.49 6.47 -23.66
CA ASP A 199 6.72 7.56 -22.69
C ASP A 199 5.48 8.44 -22.37
N ASP A 200 4.51 8.54 -23.28
CA ASP A 200 3.29 9.36 -23.11
C ASP A 200 2.01 8.53 -22.92
N ALA A 201 2.12 7.21 -22.71
CA ALA A 201 0.96 6.34 -22.66
C ALA A 201 0.28 6.38 -21.28
N ASP A 202 -1.00 6.76 -21.24
CA ASP A 202 -1.80 6.72 -20.01
C ASP A 202 -1.99 5.26 -19.57
N VAL A 203 -1.34 4.87 -18.48
CA VAL A 203 -1.36 3.50 -17.94
C VAL A 203 -2.77 3.08 -17.53
N ASP A 204 -3.63 4.03 -17.13
CA ASP A 204 -5.00 3.73 -16.71
C ASP A 204 -5.88 3.27 -17.90
N ALA A 205 -5.45 3.52 -19.14
CA ALA A 205 -6.11 3.03 -20.34
C ALA A 205 -5.70 1.60 -20.74
N ALA A 206 -4.68 1.03 -20.11
CA ALA A 206 -4.21 -0.33 -20.39
C ALA A 206 -5.00 -1.36 -19.58
N LEU A 207 -5.53 -2.39 -20.26
CA LEU A 207 -6.35 -3.44 -19.64
C LEU A 207 -5.50 -4.64 -19.22
N GLY A 208 -5.85 -5.27 -18.09
CA GLY A 208 -5.22 -6.51 -17.61
C GLY A 208 -3.97 -6.33 -16.75
N PHE A 209 -3.63 -5.10 -16.38
CA PHE A 209 -2.65 -4.85 -15.33
C PHE A 209 -3.25 -5.14 -13.97
N SER A 210 -2.44 -5.77 -13.12
CA SER A 210 -2.70 -5.77 -11.69
C SER A 210 -2.52 -4.36 -11.12
N GLU A 211 -3.21 -4.10 -10.02
CA GLU A 211 -3.09 -2.83 -9.28
C GLU A 211 -1.64 -2.49 -8.90
N VAL A 212 -0.80 -3.51 -8.67
CA VAL A 212 0.62 -3.34 -8.35
C VAL A 212 1.41 -2.82 -9.55
N GLU A 213 1.13 -3.30 -10.76
CA GLU A 213 1.84 -2.86 -11.95
C GLU A 213 1.40 -1.47 -12.38
N ALA A 214 0.10 -1.19 -12.34
CA ALA A 214 -0.42 0.15 -12.59
C ALA A 214 0.25 1.18 -11.65
N PHE A 215 0.43 0.81 -10.38
CA PHE A 215 1.18 1.59 -9.41
C PHE A 215 2.66 1.78 -9.78
N LEU A 216 3.37 0.70 -10.12
CA LEU A 216 4.79 0.76 -10.50
C LEU A 216 5.02 1.61 -11.75
N PHE A 217 4.14 1.51 -12.75
CA PHE A 217 4.26 2.33 -13.95
C PHE A 217 3.95 3.80 -13.70
N LYS A 218 2.99 4.11 -12.83
CA LYS A 218 2.76 5.50 -12.38
C LYS A 218 3.94 6.07 -11.59
N LEU A 219 4.67 5.25 -10.83
CA LEU A 219 5.91 5.70 -10.21
C LEU A 219 6.98 6.05 -11.24
N ARG A 220 7.11 5.26 -12.30
CA ARG A 220 8.12 5.49 -13.35
C ARG A 220 7.95 6.80 -14.10
N SER A 221 6.73 7.32 -14.22
CA SER A 221 6.51 8.64 -14.84
C SER A 221 6.89 9.81 -13.93
N VAL A 222 7.07 9.57 -12.63
CA VAL A 222 7.36 10.63 -11.63
C VAL A 222 8.79 10.55 -11.09
N LEU A 223 9.37 9.34 -11.02
CA LEU A 223 10.67 9.10 -10.44
C LEU A 223 11.78 8.91 -11.49
N PRO A 224 13.02 9.37 -11.21
CA PRO A 224 14.18 9.05 -12.03
C PRO A 224 14.43 7.53 -12.09
N PRO A 225 14.90 6.97 -13.22
CA PRO A 225 15.18 5.55 -13.38
C PRO A 225 16.10 4.96 -12.30
N GLU A 226 17.08 5.74 -11.82
CA GLU A 226 18.04 5.30 -10.79
C GLU A 226 17.35 5.01 -9.46
N ARG A 227 16.23 5.70 -9.16
CA ARG A 227 15.44 5.55 -7.94
C ARG A 227 14.37 4.45 -8.05
N MET A 228 14.07 4.02 -9.27
CA MET A 228 13.08 2.97 -9.52
C MET A 228 13.58 1.59 -9.11
N SER A 229 14.88 1.31 -9.29
CA SER A 229 15.48 0.00 -9.05
C SER A 229 15.21 -0.55 -7.64
N GLY A 230 15.37 0.28 -6.60
CA GLY A 230 15.13 -0.12 -5.21
C GLY A 230 13.64 -0.34 -4.90
N LEU A 231 12.74 0.41 -5.54
CA LEU A 231 11.30 0.20 -5.42
C LEU A 231 10.88 -1.10 -6.13
N GLU A 232 11.37 -1.33 -7.34
CA GLU A 232 11.09 -2.58 -8.07
C GLU A 232 11.59 -3.80 -7.29
N GLU A 233 12.78 -3.74 -6.70
CA GLU A 233 13.27 -4.80 -5.82
C GLU A 233 12.35 -5.01 -4.61
N LEU A 234 11.94 -3.93 -3.93
CA LEU A 234 10.99 -3.99 -2.81
C LEU A 234 9.67 -4.66 -3.22
N PHE A 235 9.09 -4.28 -4.36
CA PHE A 235 7.83 -4.82 -4.86
C PHE A 235 7.95 -6.24 -5.41
N ASN A 236 9.08 -6.60 -6.03
CA ASN A 236 9.35 -7.94 -6.55
C ASN A 236 9.61 -8.95 -5.43
N THR A 237 10.31 -8.52 -4.37
CA THR A 237 10.72 -9.39 -3.25
C THR A 237 9.69 -9.44 -2.12
N SER A 238 8.87 -8.39 -1.94
CA SER A 238 7.90 -8.32 -0.84
C SER A 238 6.49 -8.71 -1.27
N ARG A 239 6.12 -9.98 -1.02
CA ARG A 239 4.73 -10.45 -1.12
C ARG A 239 3.80 -9.63 -0.21
N GLU A 240 4.29 -9.27 0.97
CA GLU A 240 3.55 -8.50 1.97
C GLU A 240 3.18 -7.11 1.46
N MET A 241 4.09 -6.44 0.73
CA MET A 241 3.82 -5.15 0.11
C MET A 241 2.72 -5.26 -0.96
N ARG A 242 2.81 -6.27 -1.84
CA ARG A 242 1.80 -6.52 -2.87
C ARG A 242 0.42 -6.76 -2.26
N GLN A 243 0.35 -7.49 -1.16
CA GLN A 243 -0.89 -7.73 -0.43
C GLN A 243 -1.46 -6.46 0.21
N ALA A 244 -0.62 -5.66 0.90
CA ALA A 244 -1.05 -4.39 1.51
C ALA A 244 -1.65 -3.44 0.46
N LEU A 245 -1.03 -3.39 -0.71
CA LEU A 245 -1.47 -2.61 -1.84
C LEU A 245 -2.84 -3.08 -2.39
N ALA A 246 -3.02 -4.39 -2.58
CA ALA A 246 -4.30 -4.95 -2.98
C ALA A 246 -5.43 -4.73 -1.94
N GLU A 247 -5.10 -4.80 -0.65
CA GLU A 247 -6.04 -4.49 0.43
C GLU A 247 -6.48 -3.03 0.43
N PHE A 248 -5.54 -2.08 0.26
CA PHE A 248 -5.84 -0.65 0.18
C PHE A 248 -6.84 -0.34 -0.94
N ARG A 249 -6.61 -0.85 -2.15
CA ARG A 249 -7.53 -0.64 -3.29
C ARG A 249 -8.90 -1.27 -3.06
N ARG A 250 -8.98 -2.49 -2.51
CA ARG A 250 -10.28 -3.12 -2.17
C ARG A 250 -11.08 -2.32 -1.14
N ALA A 251 -10.41 -1.72 -0.16
CA ALA A 251 -11.04 -0.85 0.81
C ALA A 251 -11.57 0.47 0.21
N SER A 252 -11.21 0.77 -1.05
CA SER A 252 -11.42 2.05 -1.73
C SER A 252 -12.56 2.05 -2.77
N GLY A 253 -13.41 1.01 -2.86
CA GLY A 253 -14.36 0.82 -3.97
C GLY A 253 -15.67 1.64 -3.98
N ALA A 254 -16.12 2.02 -5.20
CA ALA A 254 -17.45 2.39 -5.73
C ALA A 254 -18.41 3.33 -4.96
N SER A 255 -17.91 4.34 -4.25
CA SER A 255 -18.71 5.46 -3.73
C SER A 255 -17.94 6.79 -3.93
N GLY A 256 -18.46 7.93 -3.45
CA GLY A 256 -17.67 9.18 -3.38
C GLY A 256 -16.36 9.03 -2.59
N GLU A 257 -16.22 7.98 -1.78
CA GLU A 257 -15.00 7.60 -1.06
C GLU A 257 -13.90 7.06 -2.01
N ALA A 258 -14.25 6.59 -3.21
CA ALA A 258 -13.29 6.06 -4.19
C ALA A 258 -12.39 7.15 -4.81
N LEU A 259 -12.89 8.38 -4.94
CA LEU A 259 -12.11 9.53 -5.40
C LEU A 259 -11.05 9.93 -4.36
N ALA A 260 -11.46 10.10 -3.10
CA ALA A 260 -10.55 10.43 -2.00
C ALA A 260 -9.48 9.36 -1.79
N ALA A 261 -9.83 8.09 -1.99
CA ALA A 261 -8.89 6.99 -1.88
C ALA A 261 -7.87 6.94 -3.03
N SER A 262 -8.25 7.32 -4.26
CA SER A 262 -7.31 7.41 -5.38
C SER A 262 -6.30 8.56 -5.20
N GLU A 263 -6.71 9.68 -4.62
CA GLU A 263 -5.80 10.77 -4.23
C GLU A 263 -4.85 10.31 -3.13
N THR A 264 -5.41 9.71 -2.07
CA THR A 264 -4.65 9.15 -0.95
C THR A 264 -3.59 8.17 -1.43
N PHE A 265 -3.94 7.34 -2.39
CA PHE A 265 -3.02 6.40 -3.01
C PHE A 265 -1.84 7.07 -3.72
N ALA A 266 -2.14 8.07 -4.56
CA ALA A 266 -1.12 8.87 -5.26
C ALA A 266 -0.22 9.63 -4.28
N ASP A 267 -0.76 9.99 -3.13
CA ASP A 267 -0.04 10.67 -2.07
C ASP A 267 0.90 9.71 -1.33
N ILE A 268 0.46 8.51 -0.91
CA ILE A 268 1.36 7.48 -0.34
C ILE A 268 2.52 7.18 -1.29
N LEU A 269 2.20 7.07 -2.57
CA LEU A 269 3.14 6.90 -3.66
C LEU A 269 4.23 7.97 -3.67
N ARG A 270 3.79 9.24 -3.68
CA ARG A 270 4.70 10.39 -3.65
C ARG A 270 5.54 10.40 -2.39
N LEU A 271 4.94 10.11 -1.23
CA LEU A 271 5.66 10.05 0.05
C LEU A 271 6.79 8.99 0.00
N ALA A 272 6.45 7.77 -0.39
CA ALA A 272 7.41 6.68 -0.48
C ALA A 272 8.52 6.98 -1.49
N ALA A 273 8.14 7.51 -2.66
CA ALA A 273 9.05 7.96 -3.70
C ALA A 273 10.03 9.04 -3.19
N MET A 274 9.51 10.04 -2.48
CA MET A 274 10.30 11.12 -1.88
C MET A 274 11.24 10.60 -0.79
N ALA A 275 10.76 9.74 0.10
CA ALA A 275 11.55 9.18 1.19
C ALA A 275 12.67 8.28 0.67
N VAL A 276 12.38 7.33 -0.23
CA VAL A 276 13.39 6.48 -0.90
C VAL A 276 14.39 7.34 -1.67
N GLY A 277 13.90 8.34 -2.41
CA GLY A 277 14.71 9.31 -3.12
C GLY A 277 15.61 10.17 -2.22
N ALA A 278 15.38 10.19 -0.92
CA ALA A 278 16.16 10.97 0.02
C ALA A 278 17.13 10.15 0.88
N THR A 279 17.42 8.90 0.49
CA THR A 279 18.38 8.02 1.18
C THR A 279 19.78 8.05 0.56
N GLY A 280 20.76 7.50 1.29
CA GLY A 280 22.11 7.24 0.83
C GLY A 280 22.86 8.50 0.41
N PRO A 281 23.44 8.58 -0.81
CA PRO A 281 24.21 9.74 -1.25
C PRO A 281 23.39 11.03 -1.37
N ASN A 282 22.05 10.94 -1.32
CA ASN A 282 21.15 12.08 -1.40
C ASN A 282 20.50 12.42 -0.05
N PHE A 283 20.89 11.70 1.01
CA PHE A 283 20.42 11.97 2.34
C PHE A 283 20.99 13.28 2.87
N THR A 284 20.11 14.10 3.43
CA THR A 284 20.46 15.37 4.05
C THR A 284 19.73 15.49 5.37
N LEU A 285 20.46 15.82 6.44
CA LEU A 285 19.90 16.05 7.75
C LEU A 285 20.22 17.46 8.22
N ARG A 286 19.21 18.18 8.71
CA ARG A 286 19.39 19.49 9.32
C ARG A 286 19.43 19.34 10.84
N LEU A 287 20.52 19.80 11.45
CA LEU A 287 20.69 19.84 12.90
C LEU A 287 20.46 21.27 13.41
N THR A 288 19.57 21.43 14.38
CA THR A 288 19.34 22.71 15.09
C THR A 288 19.60 22.52 16.59
N GLY A 289 20.35 23.44 17.21
CA GLY A 289 20.71 23.39 18.63
C GLY A 289 22.22 23.56 18.87
N PRO A 290 22.72 23.29 20.08
CA PRO A 290 21.99 22.75 21.24
C PRO A 290 21.06 23.78 21.89
N VAL A 291 19.91 23.29 22.37
CA VAL A 291 19.02 24.02 23.30
C VAL A 291 19.22 23.44 24.70
N PRO A 292 19.78 24.19 25.66
CA PRO A 292 19.92 23.72 27.03
C PRO A 292 18.54 23.63 27.70
N LEU A 293 18.14 22.43 28.13
CA LEU A 293 16.87 22.22 28.86
C LEU A 293 17.08 22.28 30.37
N THR A 294 18.21 21.72 30.82
CA THR A 294 18.66 21.70 32.22
C THR A 294 20.19 21.83 32.25
N PRO A 295 20.81 21.96 33.43
CA PRO A 295 22.27 21.91 33.55
C PRO A 295 22.94 20.65 32.98
N LEU A 296 22.25 19.49 32.99
CA LEU A 296 22.82 18.24 32.47
C LEU A 296 22.24 17.78 31.13
N VAL A 297 21.14 18.36 30.65
CA VAL A 297 20.46 17.93 29.42
C VAL A 297 20.39 19.04 28.39
N SER A 298 20.90 18.73 27.20
CA SER A 298 20.78 19.59 26.01
C SER A 298 20.04 18.84 24.90
N LEU A 299 19.21 19.57 24.17
CA LEU A 299 18.41 19.05 23.06
C LEU A 299 18.97 19.52 21.72
N TYR A 300 18.94 18.63 20.74
CA TYR A 300 19.13 18.93 19.33
C TYR A 300 17.90 18.50 18.55
N MET A 301 17.48 19.27 17.56
CA MET A 301 16.46 18.87 16.60
C MET A 301 17.14 18.36 15.33
N LEU A 302 16.75 17.17 14.90
CA LEU A 302 17.18 16.51 13.68
C LEU A 302 15.98 16.51 12.73
N ALA A 303 16.01 17.33 11.70
CA ALA A 303 14.98 17.35 10.66
C ALA A 303 15.47 16.53 9.46
N CYS A 304 14.74 15.46 9.14
CA CYS A 304 14.98 14.60 8.00
C CYS A 304 14.33 15.16 6.72
N PRO A 305 14.68 14.65 5.52
CA PRO A 305 14.23 15.22 4.24
C PRO A 305 12.72 15.42 4.02
N GLU A 306 11.82 14.61 4.60
CA GLU A 306 10.35 14.84 4.55
C GLU A 306 9.84 15.90 5.54
N GLY A 307 10.67 16.39 6.46
CA GLY A 307 10.29 17.44 7.41
C GLY A 307 9.64 16.95 8.70
N ALA A 308 9.68 15.64 9.00
CA ALA A 308 9.46 15.15 10.36
C ALA A 308 10.71 15.42 11.22
N ASN A 309 10.47 15.74 12.49
CA ASN A 309 11.49 16.03 13.48
C ASN A 309 11.77 14.82 14.37
N SER A 310 13.02 14.66 14.73
CA SER A 310 13.44 13.83 15.86
C SER A 310 14.28 14.67 16.80
N TYR A 311 14.03 14.59 18.10
CA TYR A 311 14.77 15.37 19.08
C TYR A 311 15.78 14.48 19.80
N LEU A 312 17.06 14.81 19.66
CA LEU A 312 18.15 14.11 20.34
C LEU A 312 18.49 14.83 21.65
N LEU A 313 18.21 14.17 22.76
CA LEU A 313 18.51 14.62 24.11
C LEU A 313 19.86 14.04 24.54
N ARG A 314 20.85 14.91 24.75
CA ARG A 314 22.16 14.54 25.28
C ARG A 314 22.20 14.76 26.79
N HIS A 315 22.56 13.73 27.53
CA HIS A 315 22.73 13.75 28.98
C HIS A 315 24.01 13.01 29.41
N PRO A 316 24.44 13.04 30.69
CA PRO A 316 25.69 12.40 31.12
C PRO A 316 25.71 10.88 30.93
N GLY A 317 24.53 10.24 30.98
CA GLY A 317 24.38 8.79 30.84
C GLY A 317 24.43 8.28 29.39
N GLY A 318 24.12 9.13 28.41
CA GLY A 318 23.91 8.68 27.04
C GLY A 318 23.20 9.69 26.15
N LEU A 319 22.42 9.15 25.23
CA LEU A 319 21.55 9.86 24.31
C LEU A 319 20.14 9.28 24.42
N ALA A 320 19.13 10.13 24.33
CA ALA A 320 17.75 9.69 24.18
C ALA A 320 17.11 10.37 22.97
N PHE A 321 16.29 9.64 22.23
CA PHE A 321 15.45 10.22 21.19
C PHE A 321 14.07 10.55 21.74
N LEU A 322 13.50 11.66 21.29
CA LEU A 322 12.07 11.90 21.31
C LEU A 322 11.59 11.96 19.87
N ASP A 323 10.74 10.99 19.51
CA ASP A 323 10.40 10.59 18.14
C ASP A 323 11.61 10.18 17.27
N THR A 324 11.34 9.39 16.22
CA THR A 324 12.35 8.62 15.49
C THR A 324 12.10 8.51 13.98
N ASN A 325 11.44 9.50 13.37
CA ASN A 325 11.35 9.68 11.91
C ASN A 325 10.94 8.45 11.08
N PHE A 326 11.02 8.51 9.75
CA PHE A 326 10.83 7.31 8.93
C PHE A 326 11.97 6.32 9.07
N GLY A 327 11.58 5.05 9.16
CA GLY A 327 12.50 3.94 9.27
C GLY A 327 13.55 3.90 8.15
N ILE A 328 13.20 4.26 6.92
CA ILE A 328 14.11 4.14 5.78
C ILE A 328 15.41 4.93 5.95
N PHE A 329 15.41 5.96 6.79
CA PHE A 329 16.59 6.76 7.11
C PHE A 329 17.47 6.26 8.24
N PHE A 330 17.13 5.15 8.88
CA PHE A 330 17.83 4.67 10.06
C PHE A 330 19.35 4.59 9.85
N GLU A 331 19.81 3.88 8.82
CA GLU A 331 21.25 3.70 8.58
C GLU A 331 21.94 5.02 8.23
N ASP A 332 21.28 5.87 7.43
CA ASP A 332 21.79 7.20 7.07
C ASP A 332 21.94 8.10 8.31
N VAL A 333 20.96 8.10 9.20
CA VAL A 333 20.99 8.90 10.45
C VAL A 333 22.01 8.35 11.43
N MET A 334 22.12 7.03 11.60
CA MET A 334 23.14 6.45 12.49
C MET A 334 24.56 6.76 11.99
N ALA A 335 24.79 6.66 10.68
CA ALA A 335 26.06 7.04 10.06
C ALA A 335 26.35 8.55 10.22
N TRP A 336 25.33 9.38 9.99
CA TRP A 336 25.43 10.82 10.18
C TRP A 336 25.78 11.18 11.63
N MET A 337 25.09 10.58 12.61
CA MET A 337 25.34 10.79 14.05
C MET A 337 26.80 10.49 14.40
N ALA A 338 27.29 9.30 14.02
CA ALA A 338 28.66 8.87 14.28
C ALA A 338 29.69 9.85 13.68
N ALA A 339 29.45 10.31 12.45
CA ALA A 339 30.32 11.28 11.79
C ALA A 339 30.31 12.68 12.46
N HIS A 340 29.25 13.02 13.21
CA HIS A 340 29.08 14.33 13.87
C HIS A 340 29.31 14.27 15.39
N GLY A 341 29.92 13.20 15.90
CA GLY A 341 30.33 13.08 17.30
C GLY A 341 29.22 12.63 18.26
N PHE A 342 28.11 12.13 17.73
CA PHE A 342 27.09 11.42 18.51
C PHE A 342 27.29 9.92 18.33
N ASP A 343 27.67 9.21 19.39
CA ASP A 343 27.81 7.75 19.34
C ASP A 343 26.43 7.08 19.41
N PRO A 344 25.93 6.46 18.33
CA PRO A 344 24.62 5.83 18.33
C PRO A 344 24.50 4.68 19.34
N ALA A 345 25.61 4.03 19.68
CA ALA A 345 25.62 2.93 20.65
C ALA A 345 25.31 3.40 22.08
N ARG A 346 25.29 4.71 22.32
CA ARG A 346 24.88 5.29 23.61
C ARG A 346 23.43 5.77 23.64
N VAL A 347 22.63 5.45 22.61
CA VAL A 347 21.19 5.69 22.67
C VAL A 347 20.57 4.71 23.65
N ASP A 348 20.15 5.22 24.81
CA ASP A 348 19.63 4.40 25.91
C ASP A 348 18.09 4.45 26.03
N ALA A 349 17.45 5.45 25.41
CA ALA A 349 16.00 5.63 25.45
C ALA A 349 15.43 6.22 24.16
N VAL A 350 14.18 5.86 23.88
CA VAL A 350 13.30 6.45 22.86
C VAL A 350 11.99 6.82 23.55
N LEU A 351 11.59 8.07 23.48
CA LEU A 351 10.33 8.60 23.96
C LEU A 351 9.49 8.92 22.71
N ALA A 352 8.72 7.95 22.21
CA ALA A 352 7.89 8.22 21.04
C ALA A 352 6.52 8.74 21.48
N THR A 353 6.07 9.81 20.82
CA THR A 353 4.80 10.47 21.06
C THR A 353 3.64 9.60 20.60
N HIS A 354 3.79 8.91 19.47
CA HIS A 354 2.74 8.08 18.89
C HIS A 354 3.33 7.07 17.86
N PRO A 355 2.54 6.10 17.34
CA PRO A 355 3.06 4.96 16.58
C PRO A 355 3.16 5.17 15.07
N ASP A 356 2.94 6.39 14.56
CA ASP A 356 3.04 6.63 13.12
C ASP A 356 4.47 6.49 12.60
N ALA A 357 4.58 6.18 11.31
CA ALA A 357 5.81 5.71 10.72
C ALA A 357 6.94 6.75 10.75
N ASP A 358 6.60 8.04 10.73
CA ASP A 358 7.47 9.22 10.84
C ASP A 358 7.77 9.65 12.30
N HIS A 359 7.24 8.93 13.29
CA HIS A 359 7.52 9.20 14.71
C HIS A 359 8.10 7.99 15.43
N ALA A 360 7.80 6.78 14.95
CA ALA A 360 8.26 5.52 15.55
C ALA A 360 9.17 4.69 14.63
N GLY A 361 9.60 5.21 13.47
CA GLY A 361 10.29 4.43 12.43
C GLY A 361 11.58 3.76 12.86
N TRP A 362 12.38 4.38 13.75
CA TRP A 362 13.61 3.77 14.28
C TRP A 362 13.45 3.07 15.62
N ALA A 363 12.32 3.25 16.32
CA ALA A 363 12.15 2.82 17.71
C ALA A 363 12.52 1.34 17.91
N GLY A 364 12.01 0.44 17.06
CA GLY A 364 12.33 -0.99 17.14
C GLY A 364 13.79 -1.32 16.82
N ARG A 365 14.40 -0.64 15.84
CA ARG A 365 15.81 -0.87 15.48
C ARG A 365 16.78 -0.32 16.51
N LEU A 366 16.47 0.80 17.14
CA LEU A 366 17.26 1.32 18.27
C LEU A 366 17.19 0.36 19.47
N GLN A 367 16.01 -0.22 19.73
CA GLN A 367 15.84 -1.24 20.76
C GLN A 367 16.63 -2.51 20.45
N GLU A 368 16.53 -3.03 19.23
CA GLU A 368 17.22 -4.25 18.81
C GLU A 368 18.75 -4.06 18.78
N ARG A 369 19.23 -2.97 18.16
CA ARG A 369 20.65 -2.76 17.87
C ARG A 369 21.44 -2.23 19.06
N TYR A 370 20.82 -1.37 19.88
CA TYR A 370 21.51 -0.66 20.97
C TYR A 370 20.90 -0.91 22.36
N GLY A 371 19.83 -1.70 22.46
CA GLY A 371 19.17 -1.98 23.74
C GLY A 371 18.40 -0.79 24.31
N ALA A 372 18.04 0.19 23.46
CA ALA A 372 17.31 1.37 23.89
C ALA A 372 15.93 1.00 24.48
N ARG A 373 15.60 1.62 25.61
CA ARG A 373 14.28 1.52 26.24
C ARG A 373 13.27 2.37 25.48
N VAL A 374 12.14 1.80 25.09
CA VAL A 374 11.13 2.51 24.29
C VAL A 374 9.93 2.85 25.16
N PHE A 375 9.69 4.13 25.40
CA PHE A 375 8.54 4.66 26.13
C PHE A 375 7.52 5.19 25.15
N MET A 376 6.31 4.64 25.22
CA MET A 376 5.16 4.97 24.39
C MET A 376 3.89 4.66 25.16
N HIS A 377 2.74 5.10 24.65
CA HIS A 377 1.47 4.59 25.17
C HIS A 377 1.36 3.07 24.98
N PRO A 378 0.87 2.28 25.96
CA PRO A 378 0.74 0.83 25.83
C PRO A 378 -0.23 0.40 24.71
N GLU A 379 -1.23 1.22 24.39
CA GLU A 379 -2.13 0.97 23.25
C GLU A 379 -1.40 0.92 21.89
N CYS A 380 -0.19 1.49 21.78
CA CYS A 380 0.63 1.38 20.57
C CYS A 380 0.97 -0.07 20.23
N GLU A 381 1.06 -0.99 21.21
CA GLU A 381 1.25 -2.42 20.94
C GLU A 381 0.15 -2.97 20.04
N ARG A 382 -1.11 -2.56 20.26
CA ARG A 382 -2.25 -2.96 19.44
C ARG A 382 -2.21 -2.30 18.07
N VAL A 383 -1.77 -1.05 17.98
CA VAL A 383 -1.62 -0.34 16.70
C VAL A 383 -0.62 -1.07 15.81
N PHE A 384 0.55 -1.43 16.35
CA PHE A 384 1.56 -2.18 15.60
C PHE A 384 1.08 -3.60 15.24
N ALA A 385 0.44 -4.31 16.17
CA ALA A 385 -0.04 -5.67 15.92
C ALA A 385 -1.16 -5.75 14.86
N LEU A 386 -2.03 -4.74 14.81
CA LEU A 386 -3.15 -4.69 13.87
C LEU A 386 -2.83 -3.91 12.58
N GLU A 387 -1.70 -3.19 12.57
CA GLU A 387 -1.32 -2.21 11.56
C GLU A 387 -2.47 -1.21 11.30
N ASP A 388 -3.08 -0.72 12.37
CA ASP A 388 -4.21 0.21 12.33
C ASP A 388 -4.06 1.31 13.37
N ARG A 389 -3.66 2.50 12.89
CA ARG A 389 -3.44 3.70 13.71
C ARG A 389 -4.72 4.21 14.40
N THR A 390 -5.89 3.85 13.89
CA THR A 390 -7.19 4.27 14.43
C THR A 390 -7.81 3.25 15.38
N LEU A 391 -7.30 2.01 15.39
CA LEU A 391 -7.90 0.87 16.09
C LEU A 391 -9.41 0.72 15.83
N GLY A 392 -9.82 0.95 14.59
CA GLY A 392 -11.22 0.90 14.16
C GLY A 392 -12.10 2.05 14.65
N ARG A 393 -11.54 3.12 15.25
CA ARG A 393 -12.32 4.26 15.78
C ARG A 393 -12.73 5.27 14.69
N SER A 394 -12.15 5.17 13.49
CA SER A 394 -12.47 6.06 12.37
C SER A 394 -13.63 5.53 11.53
N ALA A 395 -14.45 6.44 11.00
CA ALA A 395 -15.48 6.12 10.00
C ALA A 395 -14.86 5.49 8.72
N LEU A 396 -13.58 5.74 8.46
CA LEU A 396 -12.79 5.18 7.35
C LEU A 396 -11.81 4.11 7.83
N ALA A 397 -12.18 3.29 8.83
CA ALA A 397 -11.29 2.30 9.46
C ALA A 397 -10.60 1.36 8.46
N ALA A 398 -11.33 0.86 7.46
CA ALA A 398 -10.76 -0.06 6.46
C ALA A 398 -9.64 0.59 5.62
N ILE A 399 -9.84 1.85 5.23
CA ILE A 399 -8.86 2.59 4.44
C ILE A 399 -7.70 3.03 5.34
N ASN A 400 -7.96 3.52 6.55
CA ASN A 400 -6.91 3.89 7.52
C ASN A 400 -5.99 2.72 7.89
N ARG A 401 -6.55 1.53 8.07
CA ARG A 401 -5.76 0.32 8.32
C ARG A 401 -4.85 0.00 7.13
N SER A 402 -5.41 -0.01 5.93
CA SER A 402 -4.63 -0.29 4.72
C SER A 402 -3.56 0.78 4.46
N PHE A 403 -3.88 2.04 4.75
CA PHE A 403 -2.97 3.19 4.73
C PHE A 403 -1.80 3.00 5.70
N THR A 404 -2.10 2.75 6.97
CA THR A 404 -1.11 2.56 8.04
C THR A 404 -0.14 1.45 7.67
N ARG A 405 -0.68 0.32 7.21
CA ARG A 405 0.11 -0.81 6.71
C ARG A 405 1.00 -0.41 5.54
N LEU A 406 0.44 0.24 4.51
CA LEU A 406 1.20 0.59 3.30
C LEU A 406 2.33 1.59 3.60
N VAL A 407 2.06 2.67 4.33
CA VAL A 407 3.07 3.66 4.70
C VAL A 407 4.15 3.03 5.56
N GLY A 408 3.79 2.30 6.63
CA GLY A 408 4.77 1.66 7.51
C GLY A 408 5.71 0.71 6.76
N ARG A 409 5.20 -0.01 5.76
CA ARG A 409 6.01 -0.92 4.95
C ARG A 409 6.91 -0.17 3.96
N LEU A 410 6.41 0.88 3.32
CA LEU A 410 7.18 1.65 2.32
C LEU A 410 8.25 2.53 2.95
N THR A 411 8.03 2.98 4.18
CA THR A 411 8.97 3.85 4.91
C THR A 411 9.79 3.09 5.96
N GLY A 412 9.71 1.75 5.99
CA GLY A 412 10.59 0.91 6.81
C GLY A 412 10.34 0.97 8.32
N LEU A 413 9.11 1.26 8.75
CA LEU A 413 8.73 1.25 10.17
C LEU A 413 9.04 -0.12 10.78
N THR A 414 9.82 -0.13 11.87
CA THR A 414 10.10 -1.32 12.66
C THR A 414 9.48 -1.15 14.05
N PRO A 415 8.38 -1.87 14.37
CA PRO A 415 7.78 -1.82 15.70
C PRO A 415 8.77 -2.23 16.80
N PRO A 416 8.74 -1.59 17.97
CA PRO A 416 9.48 -2.08 19.13
C PRO A 416 8.94 -3.44 19.60
N ALA A 417 9.83 -4.34 19.99
CA ALA A 417 9.48 -5.64 20.56
C ALA A 417 8.87 -5.50 21.96
N ARG A 418 9.23 -4.43 22.69
CA ARG A 418 8.69 -4.13 24.02
C ARG A 418 8.51 -2.63 24.22
N ILE A 419 7.36 -2.23 24.74
CA ILE A 419 7.12 -0.87 25.25
C ILE A 419 7.30 -0.88 26.77
N GLU A 420 8.14 0.03 27.27
CA GLU A 420 8.37 0.22 28.70
C GLU A 420 7.22 1.03 29.33
N PRO A 421 6.74 0.64 30.53
CA PRO A 421 5.79 1.46 31.26
C PRO A 421 6.45 2.77 31.72
N PHE A 422 5.65 3.84 31.76
CA PHE A 422 6.07 5.08 32.40
C PHE A 422 6.28 4.89 33.90
N GLU A 423 7.26 5.59 34.48
CA GLU A 423 7.42 5.63 35.93
C GLU A 423 6.23 6.34 36.56
N ALA A 424 5.84 5.93 37.78
CA ALA A 424 4.83 6.67 38.52
C ALA A 424 5.29 8.11 38.74
N ALA A 425 4.40 9.08 38.48
CA ALA A 425 4.68 10.51 38.61
C ALA A 425 5.07 10.93 40.05
N GLY A 426 4.77 10.08 41.05
CA GLY A 426 5.17 10.25 42.45
C GLY A 426 4.14 11.04 43.27
N GLU A 427 4.31 11.05 44.59
CA GLU A 427 3.45 11.82 45.49
C GLU A 427 3.57 13.33 45.21
N GLY A 428 2.43 13.99 45.02
CA GLY A 428 2.36 15.43 44.76
C GLY A 428 2.41 15.84 43.28
N ALA A 429 2.67 14.91 42.35
CA ALA A 429 2.47 15.19 40.92
C ALA A 429 0.98 15.32 40.60
N PRO A 430 0.59 16.24 39.69
CA PRO A 430 -0.81 16.41 39.35
C PRO A 430 -1.34 15.16 38.61
N ALA A 431 -2.59 14.78 38.88
CA ALA A 431 -3.25 13.69 38.17
C ALA A 431 -3.58 14.07 36.71
N GLU A 432 -3.69 15.37 36.43
CA GLU A 432 -3.97 15.93 35.12
C GLU A 432 -3.20 17.23 34.88
N ALA A 433 -2.87 17.53 33.63
CA ALA A 433 -2.31 18.81 33.22
C ALA A 433 -3.06 19.30 31.97
N GLY A 434 -3.61 20.51 32.02
CA GLY A 434 -4.40 21.04 30.90
C GLY A 434 -5.67 20.23 30.59
N GLY A 435 -6.19 19.48 31.57
CA GLY A 435 -7.32 18.56 31.40
C GLY A 435 -6.97 17.22 30.72
N LEU A 436 -5.67 16.94 30.52
CA LEU A 436 -5.17 15.65 30.03
C LEU A 436 -4.61 14.84 31.19
N ARG A 437 -4.87 13.53 31.21
CA ARG A 437 -4.41 12.64 32.27
C ARG A 437 -2.89 12.49 32.25
N VAL A 438 -2.25 12.59 33.41
CA VAL A 438 -0.83 12.25 33.57
C VAL A 438 -0.71 10.73 33.74
N MET A 439 -0.12 10.05 32.75
CA MET A 439 0.09 8.60 32.79
C MET A 439 1.25 8.19 33.68
N GLY A 440 2.24 9.06 33.81
CA GLY A 440 3.49 8.80 34.49
C GLY A 440 4.54 9.79 34.02
N ARG A 441 5.81 9.44 34.22
CA ARG A 441 6.95 10.26 33.84
C ARG A 441 8.09 9.42 33.25
N VAL A 442 8.98 10.13 32.56
CA VAL A 442 10.30 9.64 32.13
C VAL A 442 11.35 10.61 32.66
N ARG A 443 12.47 10.06 33.13
CA ARG A 443 13.59 10.84 33.66
C ARG A 443 14.86 10.61 32.86
N LEU A 444 15.52 11.70 32.52
CA LEU A 444 16.81 11.72 31.84
C LEU A 444 17.74 12.64 32.64
N ALA A 445 18.59 12.04 33.48
CA ALA A 445 19.41 12.79 34.44
C ALA A 445 18.55 13.72 35.34
N ASP A 446 18.69 15.04 35.20
CA ASP A 446 17.94 16.07 35.95
C ASP A 446 16.72 16.62 35.19
N LEU A 447 16.40 16.07 34.01
CA LEU A 447 15.18 16.36 33.27
C LEU A 447 14.08 15.35 33.64
N GLU A 448 12.91 15.87 33.99
CA GLU A 448 11.69 15.09 34.20
C GLU A 448 10.62 15.52 33.19
N LEU A 449 10.07 14.56 32.46
CA LEU A 449 8.98 14.77 31.51
C LEU A 449 7.77 13.93 31.93
N LEU A 450 6.63 14.58 32.08
CA LEU A 450 5.34 13.93 32.29
C LEU A 450 4.77 13.44 30.96
N ALA A 451 4.30 12.20 30.91
CA ALA A 451 3.55 11.68 29.77
C ALA A 451 2.07 12.01 29.95
N LEU A 452 1.53 12.89 29.12
CA LEU A 452 0.13 13.28 29.10
C LEU A 452 -0.62 12.45 28.06
N GLU A 453 -1.68 11.78 28.46
CA GLU A 453 -2.50 10.94 27.58
C GLU A 453 -3.34 11.83 26.65
N SER A 454 -3.22 11.62 25.33
CA SER A 454 -4.15 12.16 24.35
C SER A 454 -5.51 11.48 24.47
N LEU A 455 -6.56 12.23 24.18
CA LEU A 455 -7.91 11.71 24.01
C LEU A 455 -8.05 10.84 22.74
N GLY A 456 -7.03 10.85 21.86
CA GLY A 456 -6.96 10.05 20.64
C GLY A 456 -7.50 10.77 19.41
N GLY A 457 -7.42 12.11 19.36
CA GLY A 457 -7.89 12.89 18.22
C GLY A 457 -7.08 12.63 16.95
N HIS A 458 -5.76 12.54 17.04
CA HIS A 458 -4.90 12.27 15.89
C HIS A 458 -4.77 10.76 15.61
N VAL A 459 -4.35 10.00 16.61
CA VAL A 459 -4.07 8.57 16.52
C VAL A 459 -4.30 7.90 17.88
N ALA A 460 -4.63 6.60 17.87
CA ALA A 460 -4.72 5.84 19.11
C ALA A 460 -3.33 5.71 19.76
N GLY A 461 -3.29 5.85 21.09
CA GLY A 461 -2.03 5.74 21.83
C GLY A 461 -1.09 6.95 21.70
N GLN A 462 -1.61 8.14 21.40
CA GLN A 462 -0.79 9.34 21.45
C GLN A 462 -0.55 9.81 22.89
N VAL A 463 0.68 10.27 23.15
CA VAL A 463 1.08 11.00 24.34
C VAL A 463 1.79 12.29 24.00
N PHE A 464 1.71 13.26 24.90
CA PHE A 464 2.53 14.47 24.88
C PHE A 464 3.55 14.39 26.02
N TYR A 465 4.78 14.84 25.79
CA TYR A 465 5.78 14.92 26.85
C TYR A 465 5.91 16.35 27.36
N TYR A 466 5.60 16.55 28.64
CA TYR A 466 5.52 17.88 29.26
C TYR A 466 6.51 18.02 30.41
N GLY A 467 7.42 18.99 30.31
CA GLY A 467 8.35 19.37 31.38
C GLY A 467 7.89 20.67 32.04
N PRO A 468 7.05 20.65 33.08
CA PRO A 468 6.50 21.87 33.70
C PRO A 468 7.59 22.79 34.25
N GLU A 469 8.62 22.23 34.87
CA GLU A 469 9.71 23.01 35.46
C GLU A 469 10.59 23.69 34.42
N GLN A 470 10.82 23.04 33.28
CA GLN A 470 11.57 23.56 32.15
C GLN A 470 10.71 24.42 31.22
N GLY A 471 9.37 24.31 31.33
CA GLY A 471 8.44 25.03 30.48
C GLY A 471 8.38 24.49 29.05
N VAL A 472 8.60 23.19 28.85
CA VAL A 472 8.70 22.58 27.52
C VAL A 472 7.56 21.59 27.27
N LEU A 473 7.08 21.54 26.04
CA LEU A 473 6.09 20.57 25.59
C LEU A 473 6.47 20.00 24.23
N PHE A 474 6.52 18.68 24.14
CA PHE A 474 6.69 17.93 22.90
C PHE A 474 5.36 17.39 22.45
N THR A 475 4.97 17.71 21.22
CA THR A 475 3.57 17.60 20.80
C THR A 475 3.31 16.58 19.70
N GLY A 476 4.34 16.01 19.08
CA GLY A 476 4.18 15.21 17.86
C GLY A 476 3.40 16.03 16.83
N ASP A 477 2.34 15.44 16.27
CA ASP A 477 1.52 16.07 15.23
C ASP A 477 0.57 17.20 15.68
N TYR A 478 0.72 17.67 16.91
CA TYR A 478 -0.01 18.82 17.44
C TYR A 478 0.87 20.06 17.48
N LEU A 479 0.23 21.23 17.44
CA LEU A 479 0.89 22.54 17.56
C LEU A 479 2.06 22.74 16.58
N LEU A 480 1.94 22.21 15.36
CA LEU A 480 2.94 22.31 14.30
C LEU A 480 3.28 23.77 13.95
N ASP A 481 4.49 24.00 13.42
CA ASP A 481 4.90 25.28 12.83
C ASP A 481 5.01 25.17 11.29
N PRO A 482 3.90 25.24 10.55
CA PRO A 482 3.92 25.09 9.10
C PRO A 482 4.62 26.24 8.37
N ALA A 483 4.85 27.38 9.05
CA ALA A 483 5.45 28.56 8.44
C ALA A 483 6.97 28.40 8.26
N SER A 484 7.65 27.66 9.14
CA SER A 484 9.09 27.40 9.06
C SER A 484 9.47 26.28 8.10
N LEU A 485 8.51 25.47 7.65
CA LEU A 485 8.77 24.42 6.67
C LEU A 485 9.30 25.00 5.35
N SER A 486 10.28 24.33 4.75
CA SER A 486 10.71 24.58 3.38
C SER A 486 9.62 24.15 2.37
N PRO A 487 9.69 24.58 1.10
CA PRO A 487 8.77 24.12 0.07
C PRO A 487 8.70 22.58 -0.05
N ARG A 488 9.84 21.90 0.05
CA ARG A 488 9.93 20.44 -0.02
C ARG A 488 9.27 19.76 1.19
N GLU A 489 9.53 20.25 2.39
CA GLU A 489 8.92 19.71 3.61
C GLU A 489 7.40 20.00 3.64
N ARG A 490 6.95 21.14 3.09
CA ARG A 490 5.52 21.42 2.90
C ARG A 490 4.88 20.47 1.91
N GLU A 491 5.56 20.14 0.81
CA GLU A 491 5.05 19.18 -0.18
C GLU A 491 4.91 17.80 0.46
N ALA A 492 5.93 17.31 1.17
CA ALA A 492 5.85 16.07 1.92
C ALA A 492 4.72 16.10 2.97
N LEU A 493 4.65 17.14 3.80
CA LEU A 493 3.59 17.28 4.81
C LEU A 493 2.19 17.45 4.19
N SER A 494 2.08 18.03 3.00
CA SER A 494 0.80 18.14 2.29
C SER A 494 0.30 16.79 1.81
N VAL A 495 1.23 15.93 1.38
CA VAL A 495 0.97 14.52 1.10
C VAL A 495 0.42 13.86 2.36
N HIS A 496 1.04 14.06 3.53
CA HIS A 496 0.49 13.58 4.80
C HIS A 496 -0.96 14.07 5.05
N LYS A 497 -1.24 15.37 4.90
CA LYS A 497 -2.56 15.97 5.18
C LYS A 497 -3.67 15.56 4.22
N SER A 498 -3.32 15.17 2.99
CA SER A 498 -4.26 14.87 1.90
C SER A 498 -4.87 13.45 1.99
N LEU A 499 -4.34 12.59 2.87
CA LEU A 499 -4.62 11.15 2.95
C LEU A 499 -5.99 10.79 3.56
N LEU A 500 -7.08 11.30 2.97
CA LEU A 500 -8.53 11.04 3.23
C LEU A 500 -9.28 12.14 4.00
N THR A 501 -9.07 13.41 3.65
CA THR A 501 -9.76 14.62 4.18
C THR A 501 -9.32 15.11 5.58
N ASN A 502 -8.68 14.27 6.42
CA ASN A 502 -7.90 14.67 7.61
C ASN A 502 -7.09 13.45 8.12
N THR A 503 -5.80 13.59 8.50
CA THR A 503 -5.01 12.49 9.10
C THR A 503 -5.48 12.07 10.50
N ASN A 504 -6.36 12.88 11.08
CA ASN A 504 -6.86 12.69 12.43
C ASN A 504 -7.92 11.59 12.51
N ALA A 505 -7.75 10.66 13.46
CA ALA A 505 -8.73 9.65 13.79
C ALA A 505 -10.10 10.25 14.17
N ASP A 506 -10.11 11.38 14.90
CA ASP A 506 -11.28 12.19 15.21
C ASP A 506 -10.92 13.69 15.16
N SER A 507 -11.40 14.37 14.11
CA SER A 507 -11.12 15.79 13.87
C SER A 507 -11.68 16.72 14.95
N ALA A 508 -12.86 16.43 15.51
CA ALA A 508 -13.45 17.28 16.53
C ALA A 508 -12.67 17.19 17.83
N LEU A 509 -12.25 15.96 18.17
CA LEU A 509 -11.40 15.70 19.32
C LEU A 509 -10.02 16.31 19.17
N PHE A 510 -9.40 16.19 17.99
CA PHE A 510 -8.12 16.82 17.67
C PHE A 510 -8.14 18.34 17.91
N HIS A 511 -9.17 19.04 17.43
CA HIS A 511 -9.30 20.49 17.65
C HIS A 511 -9.50 20.84 19.13
N ARG A 512 -10.25 20.02 19.88
CA ARG A 512 -10.42 20.19 21.32
C ARG A 512 -9.08 20.04 22.05
N GLU A 513 -8.31 19.03 21.72
CA GLU A 513 -6.98 18.80 22.29
C GLU A 513 -6.00 19.93 21.94
N MET A 514 -6.01 20.41 20.68
CA MET A 514 -5.25 21.61 20.29
C MET A 514 -5.56 22.80 21.21
N ALA A 515 -6.84 23.06 21.50
CA ALA A 515 -7.24 24.13 22.43
C ALA A 515 -6.75 23.88 23.86
N MET A 516 -6.83 22.64 24.35
CA MET A 516 -6.34 22.25 25.67
C MET A 516 -4.82 22.46 25.81
N LEU A 517 -4.04 22.02 24.82
CA LEU A 517 -2.58 22.19 24.81
C LEU A 517 -2.17 23.67 24.74
N ARG A 518 -2.88 24.49 23.95
CA ARG A 518 -2.66 25.94 23.91
C ARG A 518 -2.94 26.60 25.26
N ALA A 519 -4.03 26.23 25.92
CA ALA A 519 -4.37 26.74 27.23
C ALA A 519 -3.31 26.35 28.28
N LEU A 520 -2.89 25.08 28.28
CA LEU A 520 -1.80 24.58 29.13
C LEU A 520 -0.53 25.41 28.93
N MET A 521 -0.08 25.58 27.69
CA MET A 521 1.18 26.28 27.41
C MET A 521 1.12 27.78 27.68
N ARG A 522 -0.05 28.42 27.58
CA ARG A 522 -0.24 29.81 28.03
C ARG A 522 -0.09 29.93 29.55
N GLU A 523 -0.64 28.98 30.30
CA GLU A 523 -0.46 28.92 31.74
C GLU A 523 1.02 28.68 32.10
N THR A 524 1.66 27.72 31.45
CA THR A 524 3.10 27.44 31.60
C THR A 524 3.93 28.68 31.30
N MET A 525 3.64 29.41 30.22
CA MET A 525 4.32 30.66 29.87
C MET A 525 4.17 31.70 30.98
N ALA A 526 2.97 31.88 31.54
CA ALA A 526 2.74 32.81 32.64
C ALA A 526 3.54 32.42 33.91
N GLN A 527 3.69 31.12 34.19
CA GLN A 527 4.49 30.62 35.30
C GLN A 527 6.00 30.82 35.05
N GLN A 528 6.49 30.50 33.84
CA GLN A 528 7.89 30.64 33.47
C GLN A 528 8.35 32.10 33.38
N ALA A 529 7.47 33.00 32.93
CA ALA A 529 7.74 34.43 32.89
C ALA A 529 8.06 35.00 34.28
N ARG A 530 7.41 34.50 35.34
CA ARG A 530 7.73 34.88 36.75
C ARG A 530 9.14 34.47 37.17
N LYS A 531 9.71 33.44 36.53
CA LYS A 531 11.08 32.95 36.71
C LYS A 531 12.07 33.58 35.70
N GLY A 532 11.63 34.53 34.87
CA GLY A 532 12.45 35.14 33.81
C GLY A 532 12.77 34.19 32.65
N ARG A 533 11.99 33.12 32.49
CA ARG A 533 12.16 32.08 31.47
C ARG A 533 11.02 32.12 30.45
N ARG A 534 11.21 31.44 29.32
CA ARG A 534 10.18 31.26 28.28
C ARG A 534 9.66 29.83 28.30
N ALA A 535 8.42 29.65 27.88
CA ALA A 535 7.87 28.33 27.57
C ALA A 535 8.03 28.04 26.07
N MET A 536 8.35 26.78 25.74
CA MET A 536 8.72 26.34 24.39
C MET A 536 7.85 25.16 23.95
N VAL A 537 7.49 25.14 22.66
CA VAL A 537 6.82 24.01 22.01
C VAL A 537 7.76 23.38 21.00
N PHE A 538 7.84 22.05 21.05
CA PHE A 538 8.67 21.20 20.19
C PHE A 538 7.75 20.28 19.35
N PRO A 539 7.36 20.73 18.14
CA PRO A 539 6.43 19.99 17.28
C PRO A 539 7.08 18.88 16.47
N GLY A 540 6.27 17.92 16.02
CA GLY A 540 6.67 16.86 15.09
C GLY A 540 7.13 17.36 13.72
N HIS A 541 6.63 18.53 13.31
CA HIS A 541 6.99 19.16 12.03
C HIS A 541 7.15 20.67 12.19
N GLY A 542 8.14 21.22 11.49
CA GLY A 542 8.53 22.64 11.56
C GLY A 542 9.56 22.92 12.64
N ASP A 543 9.99 24.17 12.79
CA ASP A 543 10.90 24.57 13.85
C ASP A 543 10.19 24.62 15.22
N PHE A 544 10.94 24.41 16.30
CA PHE A 544 10.44 24.69 17.66
C PHE A 544 10.32 26.20 17.88
N TYR A 545 9.37 26.62 18.71
CA TYR A 545 9.06 28.03 18.92
C TYR A 545 8.70 28.35 20.37
N GLY A 546 8.85 29.62 20.75
CA GLY A 546 8.39 30.14 22.03
C GLY A 546 6.89 30.39 22.03
N VAL A 547 6.20 30.11 23.13
CA VAL A 547 4.75 30.36 23.25
C VAL A 547 4.40 31.84 23.00
N ASP A 548 5.32 32.75 23.30
CA ASP A 548 5.22 34.19 23.04
C ASP A 548 5.20 34.56 21.54
N GLN A 549 5.64 33.64 20.67
CA GLN A 549 5.74 33.83 19.22
C GLN A 549 4.59 33.17 18.45
N ALA A 550 3.81 32.32 19.12
CA ALA A 550 2.92 31.36 18.47
C ALA A 550 1.62 31.98 17.90
N GLY A 551 1.28 33.20 18.32
CA GLY A 551 0.13 33.95 17.81
C GLY A 551 -1.24 33.38 18.20
N TRP A 552 -1.31 32.44 19.15
CA TRP A 552 -2.54 31.74 19.53
C TRP A 552 -2.88 31.72 21.01
#